data_AF-A0A1M5XZX8-F1
#
_entry.id   AF-A0A1M5XZX8-F1
#
_cell.length_a   1.000
_cell.length_b   1.000
_cell.length_c   1.000
_cell.angle_alpha   90.00
_cell.angle_beta   90.00
_cell.angle_gamma   90.00
#
_symmetry.space_group_name_H-M   'P 1'
#
loop_
_entity.id
_entity.type
_entity.pdbx_description
1 polymer ?
#
loop_
_entity_poly.entity_id
_entity_poly.type
_entity_poly.pdbx_seq_one_letter_code
_entity_poly.pdbx_strand_id
1 'polypeptide(L)'
;MSYILDALKKSADERRRVQQSDPLLGQPPVYSTADRQVSQGLLPVLAALLLCLSLATGAGWYWLGARPLPDGESPADTVIRNRTENGQAASVGRQATALPATTTAQTTRTQEVSAEPPGRPAPPEAPTNVPLLVDLSPAMQAAIPEIRFSGHVFSPVPSLRMIMANQTIVREQDLLAPDVRLEEITETGVLLSYRGTRFRVELLPPL
;
A
#
# COMPACT_ATOMS: atom_id res chain seq x y z
N MET A 1 5.78 -66.34 21.70
CA MET A 1 4.80 -65.78 20.75
C MET A 1 5.01 -64.26 20.71
N SER A 2 5.99 -63.78 19.92
CA SER A 2 6.50 -62.40 20.01
C SER A 2 6.37 -61.64 18.68
N TYR A 3 5.26 -61.86 17.96
CA TYR A 3 5.05 -61.28 16.63
C TYR A 3 4.56 -59.82 16.65
N ILE A 4 3.99 -59.37 17.76
CA ILE A 4 3.39 -58.02 17.87
C ILE A 4 4.46 -56.95 18.05
N LEU A 5 5.50 -57.22 18.85
CA LEU A 5 6.60 -56.28 19.07
C LEU A 5 7.48 -56.12 17.83
N ASP A 6 7.68 -57.22 17.09
CA ASP A 6 8.49 -57.22 15.88
C ASP A 6 7.76 -56.48 14.73
N ALA A 7 6.43 -56.63 14.64
CA ALA A 7 5.61 -55.88 13.69
C ALA A 7 5.61 -54.36 13.98
N LEU A 8 5.56 -53.97 15.25
CA LEU A 8 5.61 -52.55 15.65
C LEU A 8 6.98 -51.92 15.37
N LYS A 9 8.06 -52.65 15.64
CA LYS A 9 9.43 -52.19 15.39
C LYS A 9 9.71 -52.06 13.89
N LYS A 10 9.32 -53.06 13.10
CA LYS A 10 9.47 -53.04 11.64
C LYS A 10 8.67 -51.90 10.99
N SER A 11 7.46 -51.62 11.47
CA SER A 11 6.66 -50.49 10.98
C SER A 11 7.30 -49.13 11.32
N ALA A 12 7.93 -49.00 12.49
CA ALA A 12 8.63 -47.78 12.89
C ALA A 12 9.90 -47.53 12.04
N ASP A 13 10.66 -48.58 11.74
CA ASP A 13 11.85 -48.49 10.90
C ASP A 13 11.51 -48.18 9.43
N GLU A 14 10.39 -48.72 8.92
CA GLU A 14 9.92 -48.45 7.56
C GLU A 14 9.46 -46.99 7.39
N ARG A 15 8.77 -46.42 8.40
CA ARG A 15 8.45 -44.97 8.43
C ARG A 15 9.70 -44.10 8.41
N ARG A 16 10.74 -44.46 9.19
CA ARG A 16 12.02 -43.73 9.16
C ARG A 16 12.72 -43.83 7.82
N ARG A 17 12.68 -45.00 7.17
CA ARG A 17 13.27 -45.19 5.83
C ARG A 17 12.55 -44.36 4.77
N VAL A 18 11.21 -44.36 4.76
CA VAL A 18 10.40 -43.55 3.83
C VAL A 18 10.65 -42.05 4.05
N GLN A 19 10.74 -41.60 5.31
CA GLN A 19 11.06 -40.20 5.66
C GLN A 19 12.47 -39.78 5.21
N GLN A 20 13.42 -40.73 5.16
CA GLN A 20 14.81 -40.47 4.81
C GLN A 20 15.09 -40.63 3.31
N SER A 21 14.26 -41.36 2.57
CA SER A 21 14.45 -41.64 1.14
C SER A 21 13.76 -40.64 0.19
N ASP A 22 12.89 -39.76 0.69
CA ASP A 22 12.07 -38.91 -0.18
C ASP A 22 12.05 -37.44 0.28
N PRO A 23 13.04 -36.61 -0.13
CA PRO A 23 13.03 -35.18 0.19
C PRO A 23 12.06 -34.35 -0.67
N LEU A 24 11.20 -34.95 -1.51
CA LEU A 24 10.48 -34.21 -2.56
C LEU A 24 8.97 -34.09 -2.45
N LEU A 25 8.29 -34.74 -1.49
CA LEU A 25 6.83 -34.60 -1.33
C LEU A 25 6.44 -34.51 0.15
N GLY A 26 6.50 -33.30 0.74
CA GLY A 26 5.83 -33.05 2.02
C GLY A 26 6.54 -32.14 3.02
N GLN A 27 7.24 -31.10 2.57
CA GLN A 27 7.63 -30.02 3.49
C GLN A 27 6.61 -28.88 3.38
N PRO A 28 5.87 -28.51 4.44
CA PRO A 28 5.40 -27.13 4.54
C PRO A 28 6.64 -26.23 4.53
N PRO A 29 6.62 -25.04 3.89
CA PRO A 29 7.78 -24.17 3.90
C PRO A 29 8.07 -23.78 5.35
N VAL A 30 9.07 -24.43 5.94
CA VAL A 30 9.74 -23.91 7.12
C VAL A 30 10.41 -22.64 6.60
N TYR A 31 9.95 -21.49 7.09
CA TYR A 31 10.67 -20.24 6.91
C TYR A 31 12.04 -20.47 7.53
N SER A 32 13.02 -20.81 6.69
CA SER A 32 14.41 -20.66 7.03
C SER A 32 14.60 -19.17 7.14
N THR A 33 14.51 -18.64 8.37
CA THR A 33 15.27 -17.45 8.68
C THR A 33 16.70 -17.86 8.42
N ALA A 34 17.20 -17.55 7.23
CA ALA A 34 18.61 -17.50 6.98
C ALA A 34 19.12 -16.52 8.03
N ASP A 35 19.55 -17.07 9.16
CA ASP A 35 20.36 -16.39 10.14
C ASP A 35 21.63 -16.09 9.39
N ARG A 36 21.58 -14.96 8.68
CA ARG A 36 22.71 -14.39 7.97
C ARG A 36 23.65 -14.10 9.10
N GLN A 37 24.57 -15.04 9.31
CA GLN A 37 25.66 -14.99 10.26
C GLN A 37 26.52 -13.77 9.88
N VAL A 38 26.02 -12.58 10.24
CA VAL A 38 26.73 -11.33 10.11
C VAL A 38 27.91 -11.48 11.04
N SER A 39 29.10 -11.48 10.45
CA SER A 39 30.40 -11.58 11.11
C SER A 39 30.38 -10.90 12.48
N GLN A 40 30.50 -11.71 13.54
CA GLN A 40 30.34 -11.34 14.95
C GLN A 40 31.36 -10.28 15.47
N GLY A 41 32.15 -9.65 14.59
CA GLY A 41 33.13 -8.63 14.96
C GLY A 41 32.65 -7.18 14.93
N LEU A 42 31.62 -6.84 14.14
CA LEU A 42 31.19 -5.44 13.93
C LEU A 42 29.82 -5.11 14.54
N LEU A 43 28.99 -6.11 14.78
CA LEU A 43 27.64 -5.97 15.31
C LEU A 43 27.58 -5.35 16.74
N PRO A 44 28.47 -5.69 17.71
CA PRO A 44 28.44 -5.04 19.02
C PRO A 44 28.90 -3.57 18.96
N VAL A 45 29.82 -3.22 18.05
CA VAL A 45 30.31 -1.84 17.89
C VAL A 45 29.19 -0.93 17.39
N LEU A 46 28.41 -1.41 16.42
CA LEU A 46 27.31 -0.64 15.84
C LEU A 46 26.15 -0.50 16.84
N ALA A 47 25.87 -1.54 17.64
CA ALA A 47 24.91 -1.48 18.73
C ALA A 47 25.32 -0.48 19.83
N ALA A 48 26.59 -0.46 20.23
CA ALA A 48 27.10 0.50 21.20
C ALA A 48 27.06 1.94 20.68
N LEU A 49 27.38 2.16 19.40
CA LEU A 49 27.29 3.47 18.76
C LEU A 49 25.83 3.99 18.75
N LEU A 50 24.87 3.13 18.38
CA LEU A 50 23.44 3.48 18.38
C LEU A 50 22.93 3.79 19.79
N LEU A 51 23.38 3.03 20.80
CA LEU A 51 23.03 3.28 22.19
C LEU A 51 23.57 4.65 22.66
N CYS A 52 24.85 4.95 22.40
CA CYS A 52 25.43 6.25 22.73
C CYS A 52 24.71 7.41 22.02
N LEU A 53 24.32 7.23 20.75
CA LEU A 53 23.60 8.24 19.99
C LEU A 53 22.19 8.49 20.57
N SER A 54 21.50 7.42 21.01
CA SER A 54 20.19 7.49 21.66
C SER A 54 20.25 8.23 23.02
N LEU A 55 21.29 7.99 23.82
CA LEU A 55 21.47 8.71 25.08
C LEU A 55 21.78 10.21 24.84
N ALA A 56 22.54 10.55 23.80
CA ALA A 56 22.87 11.93 23.47
C ALA A 56 21.64 12.72 22.98
N THR A 57 20.75 12.11 22.19
CA THR A 57 19.50 12.75 21.75
C THR A 57 18.49 12.92 22.88
N GLY A 58 18.40 11.94 23.80
CA GLY A 58 17.55 12.05 24.99
C GLY A 58 17.93 13.20 25.92
N ALA A 59 19.23 13.39 26.18
CA ALA A 59 19.72 14.47 27.03
C ALA A 59 19.53 15.87 26.41
N GLY A 60 19.66 15.99 25.07
CA GLY A 60 19.43 17.25 24.36
C GLY A 60 17.97 17.69 24.34
N TRP A 61 17.02 16.75 24.20
CA TRP A 61 15.59 17.04 24.27
C TRP A 61 15.13 17.45 25.68
N TYR A 62 15.68 16.80 26.70
CA TYR A 62 15.34 17.12 28.09
C TYR A 62 15.79 18.53 28.51
N TRP A 63 16.91 19.01 27.96
CA TRP A 63 17.42 20.36 28.25
C TRP A 63 16.73 21.47 27.44
N LEU A 64 16.11 21.15 26.30
CA LEU A 64 15.40 22.14 25.46
C LEU A 64 13.90 22.27 25.79
N GLY A 65 13.31 21.32 26.52
CA GLY A 65 11.90 21.36 26.97
C GLY A 65 11.64 22.25 28.19
N ALA A 66 12.69 22.72 28.89
CA ALA A 66 12.58 23.55 30.09
C ALA A 66 12.57 25.06 29.79
N ARG A 67 11.87 25.50 28.73
CA ARG A 67 11.59 26.93 28.53
C ARG A 67 10.27 27.29 29.22
N PRO A 68 10.27 28.09 30.30
CA PRO A 68 9.03 28.64 30.85
C PRO A 68 8.40 29.56 29.79
N LEU A 69 7.12 29.34 29.48
CA LEU A 69 6.37 30.14 28.52
C LEU A 69 6.28 31.61 28.99
N PRO A 70 6.46 32.60 28.11
CA PRO A 70 6.04 33.97 28.36
C PRO A 70 4.51 34.04 28.37
N ASP A 71 3.93 34.66 29.40
CA ASP A 71 2.50 34.92 29.52
C ASP A 71 2.02 35.78 28.35
N GLY A 72 1.37 35.16 27.36
CA GLY A 72 0.78 35.81 26.20
C GLY A 72 -0.69 36.16 26.47
N GLU A 73 -0.99 37.45 26.37
CA GLU A 73 -2.28 38.11 26.58
C GLU A 73 -3.50 37.42 25.93
N SER A 74 -4.60 37.42 26.69
CA SER A 74 -5.93 36.93 26.32
C SER A 74 -6.63 37.88 25.31
N PRO A 75 -7.19 37.37 24.19
CA PRO A 75 -7.76 38.19 23.13
C PRO A 75 -9.22 38.57 23.43
N ALA A 76 -9.45 39.48 24.37
CA ALA A 76 -10.81 39.94 24.72
C ALA A 76 -11.19 41.34 24.18
N ASP A 77 -10.25 42.14 23.67
CA ASP A 77 -10.52 43.56 23.38
C ASP A 77 -10.78 43.94 21.92
N THR A 78 -10.72 43.02 20.96
CA THR A 78 -10.84 43.38 19.53
C THR A 78 -12.27 43.40 18.99
N VAL A 79 -13.28 42.91 19.72
CA VAL A 79 -14.65 42.71 19.19
C VAL A 79 -15.56 43.95 19.33
N ILE A 80 -15.24 44.91 20.21
CA ILE A 80 -16.14 46.05 20.50
C ILE A 80 -15.98 47.21 19.50
N ARG A 81 -14.87 47.30 18.77
CA ARG A 81 -14.60 48.47 17.90
C ARG A 81 -15.34 48.46 16.55
N ASN A 82 -15.76 47.29 16.05
CA ASN A 82 -16.27 47.18 14.67
C ASN A 82 -17.80 47.20 14.52
N ARG A 83 -18.57 47.33 15.62
CA ARG A 83 -20.04 47.23 15.58
C ARG A 83 -20.77 48.59 15.48
N THR A 84 -20.10 49.72 15.65
CA THR A 84 -20.77 51.03 15.78
C THR A 84 -20.89 51.80 14.46
N GLU A 85 -20.28 51.36 13.35
CA GLU A 85 -20.13 52.24 12.17
C GLU A 85 -21.07 51.95 10.99
N ASN A 86 -21.90 50.90 11.00
CA ASN A 86 -22.68 50.58 9.79
C ASN A 86 -24.05 49.95 10.04
N GLY A 87 -25.02 50.74 10.50
CA GLY A 87 -26.35 50.22 10.83
C GLY A 87 -27.47 51.25 10.98
N GLN A 88 -27.72 52.09 9.95
CA GLN A 88 -28.97 52.84 9.85
C GLN A 88 -29.35 53.14 8.39
N ALA A 89 -30.40 52.47 7.88
CA ALA A 89 -31.54 53.08 7.18
C ALA A 89 -32.36 52.05 6.37
N ALA A 90 -33.65 51.93 6.73
CA ALA A 90 -34.84 51.68 5.90
C ALA A 90 -34.88 50.42 4.98
N SER A 91 -35.97 49.67 4.80
CA SER A 91 -37.40 50.01 4.85
C SER A 91 -38.24 48.73 4.95
N VAL A 92 -39.28 48.80 5.77
CA VAL A 92 -40.42 47.89 5.83
C VAL A 92 -41.26 48.00 4.54
N GLY A 93 -41.67 46.85 3.98
CA GLY A 93 -42.66 46.75 2.91
C GLY A 93 -43.25 45.33 2.91
N ARG A 94 -44.52 45.24 3.28
CA ARG A 94 -45.28 44.01 3.60
C ARG A 94 -46.22 43.65 2.44
N GLN A 95 -46.57 42.36 2.38
CA GLN A 95 -47.73 41.72 1.73
C GLN A 95 -47.55 41.28 0.26
N ALA A 96 -48.17 40.21 -0.24
CA ALA A 96 -48.75 38.98 0.32
C ALA A 96 -49.17 38.09 -0.89
N THR A 97 -48.99 36.77 -0.75
CA THR A 97 -49.84 35.64 -1.23
C THR A 97 -50.35 35.58 -2.69
N ALA A 98 -49.97 34.50 -3.41
CA ALA A 98 -50.90 33.58 -4.09
C ALA A 98 -50.18 32.32 -4.66
N LEU A 99 -50.59 31.14 -4.19
CA LEU A 99 -50.62 29.85 -4.93
C LEU A 99 -52.11 29.46 -5.05
N PRO A 100 -52.62 28.60 -5.97
CA PRO A 100 -51.94 27.47 -6.64
C PRO A 100 -52.37 27.12 -8.11
N ALA A 101 -51.61 26.17 -8.71
CA ALA A 101 -51.97 25.10 -9.66
C ALA A 101 -52.70 25.38 -11.01
N THR A 102 -52.15 24.85 -12.11
CA THR A 102 -52.65 23.63 -12.80
C THR A 102 -51.80 23.25 -14.03
N THR A 103 -51.62 21.94 -14.14
CA THR A 103 -50.94 21.08 -15.10
C THR A 103 -51.50 21.12 -16.54
N THR A 104 -50.64 20.64 -17.46
CA THR A 104 -50.89 20.04 -18.80
C THR A 104 -50.54 20.96 -19.97
N ALA A 105 -49.90 20.55 -21.07
CA ALA A 105 -48.84 19.60 -21.42
C ALA A 105 -48.64 19.77 -22.94
N GLN A 106 -47.46 19.35 -23.44
CA GLN A 106 -47.15 19.05 -24.85
C GLN A 106 -47.02 20.23 -25.81
N THR A 107 -46.20 20.25 -26.85
CA THR A 107 -45.03 19.50 -27.34
C THR A 107 -44.70 20.24 -28.63
N THR A 108 -43.43 20.60 -28.90
CA THR A 108 -42.79 20.51 -30.24
C THR A 108 -41.29 20.77 -30.09
N ARG A 109 -40.54 19.68 -30.01
CA ARG A 109 -39.28 19.40 -30.75
C ARG A 109 -38.22 20.50 -30.75
N THR A 110 -37.40 20.53 -29.69
CA THR A 110 -36.02 21.04 -29.77
C THR A 110 -35.07 19.88 -30.03
N GLN A 111 -34.15 20.16 -30.93
CA GLN A 111 -33.22 19.25 -31.57
C GLN A 111 -32.28 18.56 -30.57
N GLU A 112 -32.08 17.30 -30.89
CA GLU A 112 -31.01 16.39 -30.50
C GLU A 112 -29.63 17.07 -30.56
N VAL A 113 -29.12 17.44 -29.39
CA VAL A 113 -27.69 17.52 -29.12
C VAL A 113 -27.47 16.70 -27.86
N SER A 114 -26.84 15.55 -28.03
CA SER A 114 -26.46 14.62 -26.97
C SER A 114 -25.51 15.32 -26.00
N ALA A 115 -26.05 15.92 -24.94
CA ALA A 115 -25.30 16.34 -23.78
C ALA A 115 -25.17 15.12 -22.85
N GLU A 116 -24.02 14.45 -22.95
CA GLU A 116 -23.57 13.46 -21.98
C GLU A 116 -23.48 14.12 -20.59
N PRO A 117 -24.05 13.51 -19.54
CA PRO A 117 -24.05 14.11 -18.21
C PRO A 117 -22.62 14.24 -17.68
N PRO A 118 -22.19 15.43 -17.21
CA PRO A 118 -20.93 15.56 -16.53
C PRO A 118 -21.06 14.97 -15.13
N GLY A 119 -20.16 14.08 -14.76
CA GLY A 119 -19.98 13.67 -13.36
C GLY A 119 -20.56 12.32 -12.99
N ARG A 120 -20.03 11.26 -13.60
CA ARG A 120 -19.72 10.05 -12.83
C ARG A 120 -18.21 9.86 -12.95
N PRO A 121 -17.44 9.78 -11.85
CA PRO A 121 -16.06 9.37 -11.95
C PRO A 121 -16.06 7.98 -12.61
N ALA A 122 -15.42 7.88 -13.76
CA ALA A 122 -15.13 6.60 -14.38
C ALA A 122 -14.41 5.73 -13.32
N PRO A 123 -14.76 4.44 -13.19
CA PRO A 123 -13.92 3.48 -12.47
C PRO A 123 -12.46 3.64 -12.96
N PRO A 124 -11.44 3.55 -12.09
CA PRO A 124 -10.05 3.67 -12.52
C PRO A 124 -9.83 2.73 -13.71
N GLU A 125 -9.46 3.31 -14.85
CA GLU A 125 -9.13 2.55 -16.05
C GLU A 125 -8.05 1.54 -15.65
N ALA A 126 -8.39 0.25 -15.68
CA ALA A 126 -7.40 -0.79 -15.56
C ALA A 126 -6.32 -0.54 -16.63
N PRO A 127 -5.03 -0.64 -16.31
CA PRO A 127 -3.95 -0.34 -17.25
C PRO A 127 -3.86 -1.47 -18.29
N THR A 128 -4.79 -1.51 -19.24
CA THR A 128 -4.81 -2.50 -20.32
C THR A 128 -3.72 -2.22 -21.37
N ASN A 129 -3.09 -1.04 -21.33
CA ASN A 129 -2.05 -0.62 -22.27
C ASN A 129 -0.65 -0.56 -21.64
N VAL A 130 -0.33 -1.50 -20.75
CA VAL A 130 1.05 -1.66 -20.27
C VAL A 130 1.64 -2.93 -20.88
N PRO A 131 2.77 -2.84 -21.60
CA PRO A 131 3.38 -4.01 -22.25
C PRO A 131 3.81 -5.04 -21.21
N LEU A 132 3.81 -6.33 -21.59
CA LEU A 132 4.42 -7.35 -20.75
C LEU A 132 5.94 -7.18 -20.75
N LEU A 133 6.61 -7.73 -19.73
CA LEU A 133 8.06 -7.84 -19.70
C LEU A 133 8.62 -8.48 -21.00
N VAL A 134 7.93 -9.48 -21.55
CA VAL A 134 8.33 -10.19 -22.78
C VAL A 134 8.19 -9.35 -24.05
N ASP A 135 7.38 -8.29 -24.01
CA ASP A 135 7.16 -7.38 -25.14
C ASP A 135 8.19 -6.24 -25.17
N LEU A 136 9.02 -6.10 -24.13
CA LEU A 136 10.06 -5.09 -24.08
C LEU A 136 11.21 -5.41 -25.06
N SER A 137 12.02 -4.40 -25.40
CA SER A 137 13.23 -4.63 -26.21
C SER A 137 14.19 -5.63 -25.53
N PRO A 138 14.92 -6.48 -26.29
CA PRO A 138 15.84 -7.46 -25.70
C PRO A 138 16.92 -6.84 -24.82
N ALA A 139 17.38 -5.63 -25.17
CA ALA A 139 18.34 -4.87 -24.37
C ALA A 139 17.78 -4.49 -22.98
N MET A 140 16.49 -4.14 -22.90
CA MET A 140 15.83 -3.86 -21.63
C MET A 140 15.59 -5.14 -20.82
N GLN A 141 15.13 -6.21 -21.46
CA GLN A 141 14.90 -7.49 -20.79
C GLN A 141 16.20 -8.01 -20.13
N ALA A 142 17.34 -7.90 -20.83
CA ALA A 142 18.64 -8.30 -20.30
C ALA A 142 19.17 -7.37 -19.18
N ALA A 143 18.73 -6.11 -19.16
CA ALA A 143 19.13 -5.14 -18.15
C ALA A 143 18.30 -5.23 -16.85
N ILE A 144 17.11 -5.85 -16.92
CA ILE A 144 16.25 -6.08 -15.76
C ILE A 144 16.80 -7.30 -14.99
N PRO A 145 17.16 -7.14 -13.70
CA PRO A 145 17.60 -8.26 -12.88
C PRO A 145 16.52 -9.33 -12.75
N GLU A 146 16.94 -10.59 -12.56
CA GLU A 146 16.00 -11.66 -12.26
C GLU A 146 15.36 -11.42 -10.89
N ILE A 147 14.02 -11.36 -10.85
CA ILE A 147 13.24 -11.20 -9.63
C ILE A 147 12.43 -12.48 -9.43
N ARG A 148 12.63 -13.12 -8.28
CA ARG A 148 11.87 -14.33 -7.92
C ARG A 148 10.66 -13.96 -7.09
N PHE A 149 9.49 -14.15 -7.66
CA PHE A 149 8.21 -13.97 -6.98
C PHE A 149 7.75 -15.30 -6.38
N SER A 150 7.41 -15.30 -5.09
CA SER A 150 7.03 -16.53 -4.37
C SER A 150 5.71 -16.41 -3.60
N GLY A 151 5.00 -15.30 -3.74
CA GLY A 151 3.69 -15.10 -3.11
C GLY A 151 3.09 -13.79 -3.56
N HIS A 152 1.77 -13.75 -3.71
CA HIS A 152 1.01 -12.59 -4.18
C HIS A 152 -0.26 -12.48 -3.35
N VAL A 153 -0.50 -11.28 -2.83
CA VAL A 153 -1.68 -10.96 -2.02
C VAL A 153 -2.30 -9.71 -2.61
N PHE A 154 -3.41 -9.90 -3.32
CA PHE A 154 -4.21 -8.80 -3.82
C PHE A 154 -5.31 -8.41 -2.84
N SER A 155 -5.58 -7.11 -2.76
CA SER A 155 -6.72 -6.52 -2.07
C SER A 155 -7.20 -5.31 -2.87
N PRO A 156 -8.51 -5.02 -2.88
CA PRO A 156 -9.02 -3.75 -3.39
C PRO A 156 -8.43 -2.52 -2.68
N VAL A 157 -7.96 -2.69 -1.43
CA VAL A 157 -7.30 -1.63 -0.65
C VAL A 157 -5.78 -1.68 -0.92
N PRO A 158 -5.18 -0.63 -1.55
CA PRO A 158 -3.77 -0.65 -1.96
C PRO A 158 -2.78 -0.94 -0.83
N SER A 159 -3.05 -0.40 0.37
CA SER A 159 -2.21 -0.61 1.55
C SER A 159 -2.22 -2.03 2.11
N LEU A 160 -3.14 -2.90 1.65
CA LEU A 160 -3.20 -4.31 2.02
C LEU A 160 -2.60 -5.23 0.95
N ARG A 161 -2.20 -4.68 -0.19
CA ARG A 161 -1.55 -5.43 -1.26
C ARG A 161 -0.09 -5.70 -0.90
N MET A 162 0.35 -6.92 -1.10
CA MET A 162 1.71 -7.35 -0.80
C MET A 162 2.16 -8.41 -1.79
N ILE A 163 3.45 -8.40 -2.12
CA ILE A 163 4.08 -9.46 -2.90
C ILE A 163 5.34 -9.93 -2.19
N MET A 164 5.62 -11.22 -2.26
CA MET A 164 6.88 -11.78 -1.79
C MET A 164 7.83 -11.87 -2.98
N ALA A 165 8.84 -11.01 -2.98
CA ALA A 165 9.90 -10.95 -3.99
C ALA A 165 11.25 -11.17 -3.32
N ASN A 166 12.09 -12.05 -3.89
CA ASN A 166 13.41 -12.36 -3.34
C ASN A 166 13.39 -12.71 -1.83
N GLN A 167 12.38 -13.49 -1.41
CA GLN A 167 12.14 -13.90 -0.01
C GLN A 167 11.80 -12.76 0.97
N THR A 168 11.51 -11.56 0.48
CA THR A 168 11.11 -10.40 1.29
C THR A 168 9.72 -9.94 0.89
N ILE A 169 8.95 -9.46 1.88
CA ILE A 169 7.66 -8.82 1.64
C ILE A 169 7.92 -7.40 1.15
N VAL A 170 7.43 -7.09 -0.05
CA VAL A 170 7.51 -5.76 -0.65
C VAL A 170 6.11 -5.26 -0.98
N ARG A 171 5.94 -3.94 -0.92
CA ARG A 171 4.67 -3.25 -1.16
C ARG A 171 4.78 -2.37 -2.39
N GLU A 172 3.63 -1.86 -2.83
CA GLU A 172 3.59 -0.85 -3.87
C GLU A 172 4.52 0.32 -3.51
N GLN A 173 5.18 0.85 -4.52
CA GLN A 173 6.23 1.87 -4.45
C GLN A 173 7.58 1.42 -3.88
N ASP A 174 7.73 0.18 -3.42
CA ASP A 174 9.04 -0.33 -2.97
C ASP A 174 9.99 -0.67 -4.14
N LEU A 175 11.28 -0.67 -3.83
CA LEU A 175 12.32 -1.08 -4.76
C LEU A 175 12.52 -2.61 -4.68
N LEU A 176 12.43 -3.30 -5.81
CA LEU A 176 12.61 -4.77 -5.88
C LEU A 176 14.03 -5.16 -6.27
N ALA A 177 14.66 -4.35 -7.11
CA ALA A 177 16.02 -4.52 -7.59
C ALA A 177 16.60 -3.14 -7.99
N PRO A 178 17.90 -3.01 -8.27
CA PRO A 178 18.47 -1.75 -8.77
C PRO A 178 17.68 -1.21 -9.96
N ASP A 179 17.21 0.03 -9.84
CA ASP A 179 16.39 0.73 -10.82
C ASP A 179 15.04 0.08 -11.18
N VAL A 180 14.60 -0.98 -10.47
CA VAL A 180 13.30 -1.63 -10.63
C VAL A 180 12.41 -1.34 -9.43
N ARG A 181 11.30 -0.63 -9.65
CA ARG A 181 10.29 -0.31 -8.64
C ARG A 181 9.01 -1.09 -8.91
N LEU A 182 8.34 -1.51 -7.85
CA LEU A 182 6.98 -2.02 -7.92
C LEU A 182 6.02 -0.83 -7.90
N GLU A 183 5.31 -0.59 -8.99
CA GLU A 183 4.34 0.53 -9.08
C GLU A 183 3.00 0.11 -8.47
N GLU A 184 2.51 -1.08 -8.84
CA GLU A 184 1.19 -1.56 -8.44
C GLU A 184 1.16 -3.09 -8.36
N ILE A 185 0.36 -3.63 -7.46
CA ILE A 185 0.03 -5.05 -7.39
C ILE A 185 -1.39 -5.24 -7.93
N THR A 186 -1.52 -5.91 -9.06
CA THR A 186 -2.82 -6.17 -9.71
C THR A 186 -3.38 -7.53 -9.30
N GLU A 187 -4.60 -7.84 -9.70
CA GLU A 187 -5.23 -9.15 -9.41
C GLU A 187 -4.46 -10.34 -10.02
N THR A 188 -3.94 -10.16 -11.24
CA THR A 188 -3.27 -11.22 -11.99
C THR A 188 -1.74 -11.15 -11.86
N GLY A 189 -1.19 -10.06 -11.34
CA GLY A 189 0.26 -9.92 -11.26
C GLY A 189 0.73 -8.60 -10.66
N VAL A 190 1.74 -8.02 -11.29
CA VAL A 190 2.38 -6.77 -10.85
C VAL A 190 2.70 -5.84 -11.99
N LEU A 191 2.65 -4.55 -11.70
CA LEU A 191 3.13 -3.47 -12.54
C LEU A 191 4.47 -2.99 -11.99
N LEU A 192 5.51 -3.05 -12.79
CA LEU A 192 6.84 -2.59 -12.43
C LEU A 192 7.24 -1.40 -13.28
N SER A 193 8.17 -0.60 -12.78
CA SER A 193 8.88 0.42 -13.56
C SER A 193 10.38 0.18 -13.52
N TYR A 194 11.02 0.26 -14.70
CA TYR A 194 12.47 0.21 -14.86
C TYR A 194 12.94 1.42 -15.64
N ARG A 195 13.76 2.27 -15.01
CA ARG A 195 14.29 3.52 -15.60
C ARG A 195 13.21 4.42 -16.25
N GLY A 196 12.00 4.43 -15.66
CA GLY A 196 10.86 5.21 -16.15
C GLY A 196 9.94 4.47 -17.13
N THR A 197 10.31 3.28 -17.62
CA THR A 197 9.44 2.46 -18.46
C THR A 197 8.62 1.52 -17.60
N ARG A 198 7.29 1.57 -17.74
CA ARG A 198 6.36 0.66 -17.05
C ARG A 198 6.13 -0.61 -17.85
N PHE A 199 6.09 -1.74 -17.17
CA PHE A 199 5.78 -3.04 -17.75
C PHE A 199 5.07 -3.91 -16.72
N ARG A 200 4.32 -4.90 -17.19
CA ARG A 200 3.62 -5.85 -16.32
C ARG A 200 4.25 -7.24 -16.35
N VAL A 201 4.14 -7.92 -15.22
CA VAL A 201 4.49 -9.34 -15.07
C VAL A 201 3.27 -10.06 -14.54
N GLU A 202 2.78 -11.03 -15.30
CA GLU A 202 1.66 -11.88 -14.91
C GLU A 202 2.19 -13.02 -14.03
N LEU A 203 1.56 -13.20 -12.88
CA LEU A 203 1.96 -14.17 -11.85
C LEU A 203 0.91 -15.27 -11.71
N LEU A 204 -0.35 -14.94 -11.99
CA LEU A 204 -1.50 -15.83 -11.88
C LEU A 204 -2.29 -15.83 -13.21
N PRO A 205 -2.92 -16.97 -13.56
CA PRO A 205 -3.88 -16.99 -14.66
C PRO A 205 -5.08 -16.08 -14.36
N PRO A 206 -5.72 -15.50 -15.39
CA PRO A 206 -6.95 -14.74 -15.21
C PRO A 206 -8.07 -15.63 -14.67
N LEU A 207 -8.92 -15.07 -13.80
CA LEU A 207 -10.10 -15.72 -13.21
C LEU A 207 -11.32 -15.66 -14.14
#